data_AF-A0A2U3MUU1-F1
#
_entry.id   AF-A0A2U3MUU1-F1
#
_cell.length_a   1.000
_cell.length_b   1.000
_cell.length_c   1.000
_cell.angle_alpha   90.00
_cell.angle_beta   90.00
_cell.angle_gamma   90.00
#
_symmetry.space_group_name_H-M   'P 1'
#
loop_
_entity.id
_entity.type
_entity.pdbx_description
1 polymer ?
#
loop_
_entity_poly.entity_id
_entity_poly.type
_entity_poly.pdbx_seq_one_letter_code
_entity_poly.pdbx_strand_id
1 'polypeptide(L)'
;MGWFFYWVKFMNPSQYKKLTDKNPIKTRPRTKPLPKATQKYLEAEETLFQELEENLIGCRRKFQFESTKNWRFDFYIVKLNFLIEIVGSPWSVGRGGKKIANAFSKYDLAEEMGYKVERFHPDSIFSDHVINWIKAQLENLEDGPNQTISTN
;
A
#
# COMPACT_ATOMS: atom_id res chain seq x y z
N MET A 1 -7.77 23.54 37.76
CA MET A 1 -6.79 24.08 36.79
C MET A 1 -7.46 24.23 35.42
N GLY A 2 -8.10 25.37 35.15
CA GLY A 2 -8.91 25.51 33.92
C GLY A 2 -9.07 26.95 33.40
N TRP A 3 -8.26 27.89 33.91
CA TRP A 3 -8.48 29.32 33.67
C TRP A 3 -7.52 29.95 32.66
N PHE A 4 -6.46 29.24 32.24
CA PHE A 4 -5.46 29.78 31.31
C PHE A 4 -5.85 29.67 29.82
N PHE A 5 -6.84 28.83 29.48
CA PHE A 5 -7.19 28.53 28.09
C PHE A 5 -8.19 29.51 27.47
N TYR A 6 -8.93 30.30 28.27
CA TYR A 6 -9.97 31.20 27.74
C TYR A 6 -9.45 32.57 27.28
N TRP A 7 -8.29 33.01 27.76
CA TRP A 7 -7.76 34.36 27.48
C TRP A 7 -7.09 34.50 26.11
N VAL A 8 -6.62 33.40 25.52
CA VAL A 8 -5.91 33.43 24.22
C VAL A 8 -6.86 33.66 23.04
N LYS A 9 -8.18 33.45 23.21
CA LYS A 9 -9.16 33.66 22.13
C LYS A 9 -9.47 35.14 21.84
N PHE A 10 -9.13 36.06 22.75
CA PHE A 10 -9.44 37.50 22.62
C PHE A 10 -8.20 38.41 22.56
N MET A 11 -6.99 37.88 22.72
CA MET A 11 -5.75 38.65 22.65
C MET A 11 -5.27 38.81 21.20
N ASN A 12 -4.88 40.02 20.82
CA ASN A 12 -4.41 40.33 19.47
C ASN A 12 -3.08 39.58 19.16
N PRO A 13 -2.91 38.93 17.98
CA PRO A 13 -1.72 38.13 17.66
C PRO A 13 -0.39 38.86 17.82
N SER A 14 -0.38 40.18 17.58
CA SER A 14 0.81 41.03 17.75
C SER A 14 1.23 41.20 19.22
N GLN A 15 0.26 41.30 20.13
CA GLN A 15 0.51 41.40 21.57
C GLN A 15 0.98 40.06 22.15
N TYR A 16 0.35 38.95 21.75
CA TYR A 16 0.79 37.61 22.12
C TYR A 16 2.25 37.34 21.75
N LYS A 17 2.65 37.70 20.51
CA LYS A 17 4.03 37.53 20.05
C LYS A 17 5.01 38.39 20.84
N LYS A 18 4.68 39.65 21.13
CA LYS A 18 5.52 40.54 21.96
C LYS A 18 5.73 40.01 23.38
N LEU A 19 4.71 39.41 23.99
CA LEU A 19 4.77 38.92 25.36
C LEU A 19 5.44 37.54 25.50
N THR A 20 5.30 36.69 24.50
CA THR A 20 5.71 35.28 24.59
C THR A 20 6.87 34.91 23.69
N ASP A 21 7.25 35.81 22.78
CA ASP A 21 8.18 35.59 21.66
C ASP A 21 7.81 34.38 20.77
N LYS A 22 6.55 33.92 20.89
CA LYS A 22 6.01 32.78 20.15
C LYS A 22 5.08 33.27 19.06
N ASN A 23 5.14 32.61 17.92
CA ASN A 23 4.13 32.81 16.89
C ASN A 23 2.78 32.22 17.37
N PRO A 24 1.64 32.84 17.02
CA PRO A 24 0.33 32.31 17.38
C PRO A 24 0.18 30.87 16.87
N ILE A 25 -0.52 30.05 17.66
CA ILE A 25 -0.79 28.65 17.32
C ILE A 25 -1.53 28.63 15.97
N LYS A 26 -0.94 27.95 14.98
CA LYS A 26 -1.61 27.73 13.69
C LYS A 26 -2.83 26.85 13.93
N THR A 27 -4.03 27.40 13.69
CA THR A 27 -5.31 26.69 13.84
C THR A 27 -5.62 25.75 12.69
N ARG A 28 -4.84 25.80 11.60
CA ARG A 28 -5.05 24.91 10.45
C ARG A 28 -4.69 23.48 10.83
N PRO A 29 -5.52 22.48 10.47
CA PRO A 29 -5.17 21.08 10.66
C PRO A 29 -3.83 20.79 9.97
N ARG A 30 -2.87 20.21 10.71
CA ARG A 30 -1.57 19.80 10.19
C ARG A 30 -1.67 18.60 9.22
N THR A 31 -2.80 17.92 9.23
CA THR A 31 -3.09 16.76 8.39
C THR A 31 -3.57 17.21 7.02
N LYS A 32 -2.72 17.07 6.00
CA LYS A 32 -3.18 17.07 4.61
C LYS A 32 -3.92 15.75 4.36
N PRO A 33 -5.07 15.76 3.66
CA PRO A 33 -5.71 14.52 3.24
C PRO A 33 -4.74 13.72 2.38
N LEU A 34 -4.89 12.39 2.35
CA LEU A 34 -4.09 11.58 1.45
C LEU A 34 -4.29 12.08 0.01
N PRO A 35 -3.23 12.11 -0.82
CA PRO A 35 -3.43 12.25 -2.26
C PRO A 35 -4.41 11.16 -2.69
N LYS A 36 -5.48 11.58 -3.37
CA LYS A 36 -6.46 10.64 -3.92
C LYS A 36 -5.73 9.74 -4.91
N ALA A 37 -6.13 8.47 -4.94
CA ALA A 37 -5.66 7.55 -5.95
C ALA A 37 -5.98 8.12 -7.35
N THR A 38 -5.09 7.88 -8.31
CA THR A 38 -5.31 8.28 -9.69
C THR A 38 -6.47 7.48 -10.27
N GLN A 39 -7.30 8.09 -11.12
CA GLN A 39 -8.42 7.41 -11.79
C GLN A 39 -7.96 6.13 -12.50
N LYS A 40 -6.82 6.20 -13.21
CA LYS A 40 -6.15 5.07 -13.87
C LYS A 40 -5.84 3.89 -12.94
N TYR A 41 -5.46 4.17 -11.69
CA TYR A 41 -5.24 3.12 -10.69
C TYR A 41 -6.58 2.48 -10.27
N LEU A 42 -7.62 3.29 -10.06
CA LEU A 42 -8.92 2.79 -9.61
C LEU A 42 -9.53 1.85 -10.66
N GLU A 43 -9.44 2.24 -11.94
CA GLU A 43 -9.86 1.41 -13.06
C GLU A 43 -9.04 0.12 -13.11
N ALA A 44 -7.71 0.19 -13.04
CA ALA A 44 -6.86 -1.01 -13.09
C ALA A 44 -7.04 -1.94 -11.88
N GLU A 45 -7.26 -1.42 -10.67
CA GLU A 45 -7.57 -2.25 -9.49
C GLU A 45 -8.86 -3.03 -9.73
N GLU A 46 -9.89 -2.39 -10.25
CA GLU A 46 -11.18 -3.05 -10.48
C GLU A 46 -11.12 -4.05 -11.64
N THR A 47 -10.44 -3.71 -12.75
CA THR A 47 -10.22 -4.61 -13.88
C THR A 47 -9.50 -5.88 -13.44
N LEU A 48 -8.36 -5.76 -12.73
CA LEU A 48 -7.62 -6.92 -12.27
C LEU A 48 -8.44 -7.77 -11.29
N PHE A 49 -9.23 -7.13 -10.42
CA PHE A 49 -10.09 -7.86 -9.49
C PHE A 49 -11.13 -8.69 -10.24
N GLN A 50 -11.80 -8.10 -11.22
CA GLN A 50 -12.79 -8.79 -12.04
C GLN A 50 -12.16 -9.95 -12.82
N GLU A 51 -11.00 -9.75 -13.45
CA GLU A 51 -10.26 -10.81 -14.13
C GLU A 51 -9.91 -11.97 -13.19
N LEU A 52 -9.45 -11.68 -11.96
CA LEU A 52 -9.14 -12.71 -10.98
C LEU A 52 -10.38 -13.51 -10.58
N GLU A 53 -11.54 -12.84 -10.39
CA GLU A 53 -12.81 -13.52 -10.09
C GLU A 53 -13.30 -14.38 -11.26
N GLU A 54 -13.29 -13.85 -12.48
CA GLU A 54 -13.71 -14.57 -13.69
C GLU A 54 -12.87 -15.83 -13.94
N ASN A 55 -11.60 -15.78 -13.58
CA ASN A 55 -10.69 -16.92 -13.68
C ASN A 55 -10.66 -17.80 -12.41
N LEU A 56 -11.54 -17.53 -11.43
CA LEU A 56 -11.65 -18.27 -10.16
C LEU A 56 -10.33 -18.33 -9.36
N ILE A 57 -9.50 -17.28 -9.48
CA ILE A 57 -8.23 -17.18 -8.79
C ILE A 57 -8.47 -16.55 -7.42
N GLY A 58 -8.28 -17.34 -6.36
CA GLY A 58 -8.45 -16.88 -4.98
C GLY A 58 -7.52 -15.72 -4.62
N CYS A 59 -8.09 -14.54 -4.38
CA CYS A 59 -7.34 -13.34 -4.00
C CYS A 59 -7.95 -12.60 -2.79
N ARG A 60 -7.13 -11.79 -2.11
CA ARG A 60 -7.59 -10.85 -1.07
C ARG A 60 -7.21 -9.42 -1.47
N ARG A 61 -8.19 -8.51 -1.51
CA ARG A 61 -7.97 -7.08 -1.75
C ARG A 61 -7.38 -6.39 -0.52
N LYS A 62 -6.57 -5.36 -0.74
CA LYS A 62 -6.03 -4.44 0.29
C LYS A 62 -5.39 -5.19 1.46
N PHE A 63 -4.62 -6.22 1.13
CA PHE A 63 -4.07 -7.17 2.09
C PHE A 63 -3.04 -6.50 3.00
N GLN A 64 -3.30 -6.59 4.30
CA GLN A 64 -2.38 -6.18 5.35
C GLN A 64 -1.73 -7.43 5.92
N PHE A 65 -0.46 -7.63 5.61
CA PHE A 65 0.30 -8.80 6.02
C PHE A 65 0.90 -8.65 7.43
N GLU A 66 1.24 -7.40 7.81
CA GLU A 66 1.77 -7.07 9.13
C GLU A 66 0.76 -6.21 9.89
N SER A 67 0.29 -6.67 11.05
CA SER A 67 -0.74 -5.98 11.82
C SER A 67 -0.24 -4.70 12.49
N THR A 68 1.04 -4.67 12.88
CA THR A 68 1.64 -3.54 13.61
C THR A 68 1.95 -2.34 12.71
N LYS A 69 2.08 -2.57 11.40
CA LYS A 69 2.35 -1.53 10.40
C LYS A 69 1.11 -1.32 9.54
N ASN A 70 0.84 -0.09 9.17
CA ASN A 70 -0.25 0.24 8.24
C ASN A 70 0.13 -0.02 6.77
N TRP A 71 0.95 -1.05 6.51
CA TRP A 71 1.39 -1.43 5.18
C TRP A 71 0.32 -2.31 4.52
N ARG A 72 0.03 -2.00 3.25
CA ARG A 72 -0.92 -2.77 2.44
C ARG A 72 -0.34 -3.06 1.07
N PHE A 73 -0.72 -4.21 0.54
CA PHE A 73 -0.63 -4.54 -0.87
C PHE A 73 -2.03 -4.53 -1.47
N ASP A 74 -2.13 -4.26 -2.77
CA ASP A 74 -3.43 -4.09 -3.41
C ASP A 74 -4.12 -5.46 -3.55
N PHE A 75 -3.34 -6.51 -3.86
CA PHE A 75 -3.82 -7.89 -3.89
C PHE A 75 -2.86 -8.86 -3.22
N TYR A 76 -3.43 -9.92 -2.65
CA TYR A 76 -2.74 -11.14 -2.25
C TYR A 76 -3.33 -12.34 -2.98
N ILE A 77 -2.54 -13.01 -3.81
CA ILE A 77 -2.91 -14.24 -4.52
C ILE A 77 -2.55 -15.42 -3.63
N VAL A 78 -3.59 -16.09 -3.10
CA VAL A 78 -3.43 -17.04 -1.99
C VAL A 78 -2.61 -18.26 -2.40
N LYS A 79 -2.92 -18.85 -3.55
CA LYS A 79 -2.28 -20.10 -4.01
C LYS A 79 -0.79 -19.94 -4.35
N LEU A 80 -0.37 -18.73 -4.77
CA LEU A 80 1.02 -18.43 -5.11
C LEU A 80 1.84 -17.83 -3.95
N ASN A 81 1.20 -17.58 -2.80
CA ASN A 81 1.77 -16.76 -1.72
C ASN A 81 2.35 -15.42 -2.24
N PHE A 82 1.60 -14.73 -3.10
CA PHE A 82 2.11 -13.63 -3.91
C PHE A 82 1.38 -12.32 -3.64
N LEU A 83 2.15 -11.23 -3.48
CA LEU A 83 1.65 -9.90 -3.18
C LEU A 83 1.85 -8.98 -4.39
N ILE A 84 0.79 -8.29 -4.78
CA ILE A 84 0.77 -7.39 -5.93
C ILE A 84 0.60 -5.96 -5.45
N GLU A 85 1.44 -5.07 -6.00
CA GLU A 85 1.29 -3.62 -5.88
C GLU A 85 1.10 -2.97 -7.25
N ILE A 86 0.08 -2.12 -7.38
CA ILE A 86 -0.19 -1.36 -8.60
C ILE A 86 0.42 0.03 -8.44
N VAL A 87 1.17 0.47 -9.46
CA VAL A 87 1.72 1.83 -9.49
C VAL A 87 0.59 2.86 -9.41
N GLY A 88 0.74 3.83 -8.52
CA GLY A 88 -0.29 4.84 -8.25
C GLY A 88 -1.23 4.45 -7.09
N SER A 89 -0.98 3.31 -6.44
CA SER A 89 -1.69 2.93 -5.23
C SER A 89 -1.57 4.02 -4.16
N PRO A 90 -2.67 4.36 -3.46
CA PRO A 90 -2.64 5.30 -2.34
C PRO A 90 -1.80 4.77 -1.17
N TRP A 91 -1.43 3.49 -1.20
CA TRP A 91 -0.59 2.80 -0.22
C TRP A 91 0.87 2.69 -0.65
N SER A 92 1.22 3.11 -1.88
CA SER A 92 2.60 3.11 -2.37
C SER A 92 3.44 4.11 -1.59
N VAL A 93 4.37 3.55 -0.80
CA VAL A 93 5.48 4.18 -0.05
C VAL A 93 5.15 5.34 0.91
N GLY A 94 5.75 5.28 2.10
CA GLY A 94 5.33 6.02 3.30
C GLY A 94 5.17 7.55 3.19
N ARG A 95 4.50 8.14 4.18
CA ARG A 95 4.31 9.61 4.30
C ARG A 95 5.64 10.31 4.64
N GLY A 96 5.93 11.43 3.97
CA GLY A 96 7.04 12.34 4.33
C GLY A 96 8.41 11.99 3.75
N GLY A 97 9.49 12.51 4.33
CA GLY A 97 10.88 12.41 3.80
C GLY A 97 11.56 11.04 3.96
N LYS A 98 10.90 10.03 4.54
CA LYS A 98 11.44 8.67 4.75
C LYS A 98 10.87 7.61 3.80
N LYS A 99 10.40 8.02 2.61
CA LYS A 99 9.74 7.15 1.62
C LYS A 99 10.55 5.91 1.25
N ILE A 100 11.82 6.11 0.97
CA ILE A 100 12.70 5.06 0.44
C ILE A 100 13.02 4.02 1.51
N ALA A 101 13.49 4.44 2.69
CA ALA A 101 13.80 3.52 3.79
C ALA A 101 12.56 2.72 4.23
N ASN A 102 11.40 3.35 4.33
CA ASN A 102 10.16 2.66 4.67
C ASN A 102 9.67 1.70 3.57
N ALA A 103 10.04 1.94 2.31
CA ALA A 103 9.72 1.06 1.19
C ALA A 103 10.54 -0.21 1.27
N PHE A 104 11.88 -0.07 1.40
CA PHE A 104 12.78 -1.21 1.55
C PHE A 104 12.34 -2.12 2.70
N SER A 105 12.12 -1.56 3.90
CA SER A 105 11.65 -2.36 5.04
C SER A 105 10.30 -3.04 4.84
N LYS A 106 9.43 -2.56 3.94
CA LYS A 106 8.15 -3.21 3.62
C LYS A 106 8.38 -4.46 2.77
N TYR A 107 9.19 -4.33 1.71
CA TYR A 107 9.46 -5.41 0.77
C TYR A 107 10.34 -6.47 1.42
N ASP A 108 11.42 -6.07 2.09
CA ASP A 108 12.33 -6.98 2.79
C ASP A 108 11.57 -7.84 3.81
N LEU A 109 10.70 -7.22 4.62
CA LEU A 109 9.90 -7.95 5.61
C LEU A 109 8.90 -8.92 4.94
N ALA A 110 8.29 -8.52 3.82
CA ALA A 110 7.37 -9.39 3.09
C ALA A 110 8.10 -10.64 2.54
N GLU A 111 9.30 -10.45 1.99
CA GLU A 111 10.15 -11.54 1.52
C GLU A 111 10.63 -12.45 2.67
N GLU A 112 11.01 -11.87 3.82
CA GLU A 112 11.36 -12.62 5.03
C GLU A 112 10.20 -13.50 5.53
N MET A 113 8.95 -13.08 5.35
CA MET A 113 7.76 -13.88 5.64
C MET A 113 7.40 -14.88 4.53
N GLY A 114 8.23 -14.99 3.49
CA GLY A 114 8.08 -15.95 2.40
C GLY A 114 7.13 -15.50 1.30
N TYR A 115 6.68 -14.24 1.31
CA TYR A 115 5.88 -13.70 0.22
C TYR A 115 6.76 -13.32 -0.96
N LYS A 116 6.32 -13.67 -2.17
CA LYS A 116 6.84 -13.07 -3.39
C LYS A 116 6.11 -11.75 -3.62
N VAL A 117 6.81 -10.69 -4.04
CA VAL A 117 6.21 -9.37 -4.26
C VAL A 117 6.54 -8.87 -5.65
N GLU A 118 5.56 -8.33 -6.37
CA GLU A 118 5.78 -7.71 -7.68
C GLU A 118 4.97 -6.43 -7.83
N ARG A 119 5.51 -5.50 -8.62
CA ARG A 119 4.88 -4.19 -8.86
C ARG A 119 4.54 -4.01 -10.32
N PHE A 120 3.26 -3.81 -10.63
CA PHE A 120 2.77 -3.63 -12.00
C PHE A 120 2.33 -2.20 -12.28
N HIS A 121 2.56 -1.75 -13.51
CA HIS A 121 1.95 -0.52 -14.00
C HIS A 121 0.49 -0.80 -14.40
N PRO A 122 -0.45 0.15 -14.18
CA PRO A 122 -1.83 0.01 -14.63
C PRO A 122 -1.98 -0.39 -16.11
N ASP A 123 -1.08 0.08 -16.99
CA ASP A 123 -1.11 -0.27 -18.42
C ASP A 123 -0.90 -1.77 -18.67
N SER A 124 -0.09 -2.43 -17.85
CA SER A 124 0.13 -3.87 -17.96
C SER A 124 -1.12 -4.66 -17.60
N ILE A 125 -1.94 -4.14 -16.69
CA ILE A 125 -3.22 -4.74 -16.31
C ILE A 125 -4.20 -4.62 -17.47
N PHE A 126 -4.36 -3.43 -18.05
CA PHE A 126 -5.25 -3.21 -19.20
C PHE A 126 -4.87 -3.98 -20.47
N SER A 127 -3.63 -4.47 -20.54
CA SER A 127 -3.15 -5.32 -21.64
C SER A 127 -3.30 -6.82 -21.38
N ASP A 128 -4.01 -7.21 -20.32
CA ASP A 128 -4.18 -8.59 -19.82
C ASP A 128 -2.86 -9.29 -19.47
N HIS A 129 -1.74 -8.56 -19.48
CA HIS A 129 -0.42 -9.13 -19.27
C HIS A 129 -0.29 -9.72 -17.86
N VAL A 130 -0.83 -9.00 -16.86
CA VAL A 130 -0.73 -9.40 -15.46
C VAL A 130 -1.51 -10.69 -15.20
N ILE A 131 -2.75 -10.79 -15.68
CA ILE A 131 -3.56 -12.00 -15.49
C ILE A 131 -2.96 -13.21 -16.21
N ASN A 132 -2.48 -13.03 -17.44
CA ASN A 132 -1.83 -14.10 -18.20
C ASN A 132 -0.54 -14.57 -17.51
N TRP A 133 0.23 -13.65 -16.96
CA TRP A 133 1.41 -13.99 -16.17
C TRP A 133 1.06 -14.77 -14.90
N ILE A 134 0.01 -14.36 -14.15
CA ILE A 134 -0.44 -15.08 -12.94
C ILE A 134 -0.86 -16.51 -13.29
N LYS A 135 -1.60 -16.70 -14.40
CA LYS A 135 -1.99 -18.03 -14.88
C LYS A 135 -0.77 -18.90 -15.18
N ALA A 136 0.21 -18.37 -15.90
CA ALA A 136 1.45 -19.10 -16.17
C ALA A 136 2.18 -19.47 -14.88
N GLN A 137 2.20 -18.61 -13.85
CA GLN A 137 2.78 -18.97 -12.55
C GLN A 137 2.01 -20.09 -11.84
N LEU A 138 0.68 -20.12 -11.98
CA LEU A 138 -0.17 -21.18 -11.43
C LEU A 138 0.04 -22.51 -12.14
N GLU A 139 0.12 -22.51 -13.47
CA GLU A 139 0.42 -23.71 -14.27
C GLU A 139 1.78 -24.30 -13.91
N ASN A 140 2.83 -23.46 -13.82
CA ASN A 140 4.16 -23.89 -13.40
C ASN A 140 4.19 -24.48 -11.97
N LEU A 141 3.26 -24.07 -11.10
CA LEU A 141 3.14 -24.64 -9.75
C LEU A 141 2.51 -26.03 -9.79
N GLU A 142 1.57 -26.26 -10.71
CA GLU A 142 0.89 -27.55 -10.89
C GLU A 142 1.80 -28.58 -11.59
N ASP A 143 2.66 -28.13 -12.49
CA ASP A 143 3.63 -28.96 -13.24
C ASP A 143 4.96 -29.22 -12.48
N GLY A 144 5.00 -28.99 -11.17
CA GLY A 144 6.17 -29.23 -10.30
C GLY A 144 6.71 -30.68 -10.38
N PRO A 145 8.01 -30.91 -10.10
CA PRO A 145 8.78 -31.98 -10.71
C PRO A 145 8.22 -33.35 -10.35
N ASN A 146 7.82 -34.13 -11.37
CA ASN A 146 7.75 -35.58 -11.28
C ASN A 146 9.15 -36.09 -10.90
N GLN A 147 9.44 -36.18 -9.60
CA GLN A 147 10.60 -36.88 -9.08
C GLN A 147 10.37 -38.37 -9.37
N THR A 148 10.84 -38.82 -10.54
CA THR A 148 11.03 -40.22 -10.84
C THR A 148 12.04 -40.77 -9.85
N ILE A 149 11.53 -41.35 -8.76
CA ILE A 149 12.32 -42.13 -7.83
C ILE A 149 12.85 -43.33 -8.64
N SER A 150 14.12 -43.26 -9.07
CA SER A 150 14.82 -44.40 -9.66
C SER A 150 15.11 -45.40 -8.54
N THR A 151 14.31 -46.45 -8.46
CA THR A 151 14.57 -47.59 -7.58
C THR A 151 15.81 -48.31 -8.07
N ASN A 152 16.88 -48.30 -7.28
CA ASN A 152 17.99 -49.25 -7.41
C ASN A 152 17.67 -50.52 -6.61
#